data_AF-A0A2E8ZPF9-F1
#
_entry.id   AF-A0A2E8ZPF9-F1
#
_cell.length_a   1.000
_cell.length_b   1.000
_cell.length_c   1.000
_cell.angle_alpha   90.00
_cell.angle_beta   90.00
_cell.angle_gamma   90.00
#
_symmetry.space_group_name_H-M   'P 1'
#
loop_
_entity.id
_entity.type
_entity.pdbx_description
1 polymer ?
#
loop_
_entity_poly.entity_id
_entity_poly.type
_entity_poly.pdbx_seq_one_letter_code
_entity_poly.pdbx_strand_id
1 'polypeptide(L)'
;MKQVYKITYHPVNKIYIGKDSIGSYRYYGSPDMSVVNADFELLPDEIRKNYTIQKEILWESATCSEAELSAKEVEFIRKFESNNPEIGYNRWPKFNADQ
;
A
#
# COMPACT_ATOMS: atom_id res chain seq x y z
N MET A 1 -15.35 -5.59 -10.22
CA MET A 1 -15.06 -4.19 -9.88
C MET A 1 -13.56 -4.06 -9.77
N LYS A 2 -12.94 -3.13 -10.50
CA LYS A 2 -11.51 -2.84 -10.37
C LYS A 2 -11.32 -1.75 -9.33
N GLN A 3 -10.31 -1.88 -8.49
CA GLN A 3 -10.13 -1.00 -7.32
C GLN A 3 -8.67 -0.61 -7.13
N VAL A 4 -8.44 0.61 -6.66
CA VAL A 4 -7.18 1.01 -6.01
C VAL A 4 -7.46 1.13 -4.53
N TYR A 5 -6.58 0.55 -3.70
CA TYR A 5 -6.72 0.51 -2.27
C TYR A 5 -5.45 0.98 -1.56
N LYS A 6 -5.63 1.35 -0.29
CA LYS A 6 -4.56 1.64 0.66
C LYS A 6 -4.61 0.61 1.79
N ILE A 7 -3.45 0.03 2.09
CA ILE A 7 -3.22 -0.75 3.30
C ILE A 7 -2.46 0.14 4.27
N THR A 8 -2.97 0.27 5.50
CA THR A 8 -2.27 0.95 6.60
C THR A 8 -1.86 -0.08 7.65
N TYR A 9 -0.58 -0.08 8.00
CA TYR A 9 -0.02 -0.87 9.09
C TYR A 9 0.02 0.00 10.34
N HIS A 10 -1.07 -0.01 11.13
CA HIS A 10 -1.22 0.88 12.30
C HIS A 10 -0.05 0.86 13.31
N PRO A 11 0.66 -0.26 13.56
CA PRO A 11 1.80 -0.25 14.49
C PRO A 11 2.96 0.66 14.08
N VAL A 12 3.17 0.86 12.78
CA VAL A 12 4.30 1.62 12.22
C VAL A 12 3.84 2.83 11.41
N ASN A 13 2.52 3.00 11.26
CA ASN A 13 1.85 4.02 10.47
C ASN A 13 2.27 4.12 8.99
N LYS A 14 3.00 3.13 8.48
CA LYS A 14 3.36 3.04 7.06
C LYS A 14 2.23 2.48 6.23
N ILE A 15 2.18 2.92 4.97
CA ILE A 15 1.12 2.55 4.03
C ILE A 15 1.65 1.79 2.81
N TYR A 16 0.74 1.09 2.13
CA TYR A 16 0.97 0.49 0.83
C TYR A 16 -0.23 0.79 -0.07
N ILE A 17 0.01 1.30 -1.27
CA ILE A 17 -1.01 1.49 -2.30
C ILE A 17 -0.90 0.34 -3.29
N GLY A 18 -2.02 -0.30 -3.57
CA GLY A 18 -2.11 -1.36 -4.56
C GLY A 18 -3.39 -1.29 -5.36
N LYS A 19 -3.44 -2.05 -6.44
CA LYS A 19 -4.65 -2.28 -7.23
C LYS A 19 -5.16 -3.70 -7.14
N ASP A 20 -6.45 -3.87 -7.40
CA ASP A 20 -7.14 -5.14 -7.52
C ASP A 20 -7.93 -5.16 -8.84
N SER A 21 -7.56 -6.07 -9.74
CA SER A 21 -8.25 -6.29 -11.01
C SER A 21 -9.20 -7.49 -10.99
N ILE A 22 -9.20 -8.28 -9.90
CA ILE A 22 -9.89 -9.57 -9.80
C ILE A 22 -11.02 -9.57 -8.76
N GLY A 23 -11.12 -8.55 -7.90
CA GLY A 23 -12.20 -8.37 -6.92
C GLY A 23 -12.03 -9.21 -5.64
N SER A 24 -10.80 -9.37 -5.17
CA SER A 24 -10.48 -10.13 -3.96
C SER A 24 -10.45 -9.25 -2.71
N TYR A 25 -11.35 -9.54 -1.78
CA TYR A 25 -11.39 -8.89 -0.46
C TYR A 25 -10.12 -9.11 0.38
N ARG A 26 -9.36 -10.18 0.11
CA ARG A 26 -8.11 -10.53 0.81
C ARG A 26 -6.86 -10.05 0.09
N TYR A 27 -6.97 -9.36 -1.05
CA TYR A 27 -5.81 -8.86 -1.76
C TYR A 27 -5.28 -7.59 -1.10
N TYR A 28 -4.07 -7.68 -0.53
CA TYR A 28 -3.38 -6.61 0.21
C TYR A 28 -2.05 -6.21 -0.44
N GLY A 29 -1.81 -6.64 -1.67
CA GLY A 29 -0.60 -6.35 -2.42
C GLY A 29 0.55 -7.26 -2.07
N SER A 30 1.77 -6.82 -2.38
CA SER A 30 2.99 -7.58 -2.15
C SER A 30 4.14 -6.66 -1.73
N PRO A 31 3.99 -5.91 -0.62
CA PRO A 31 5.12 -5.20 -0.05
C PRO A 31 6.25 -6.19 0.28
N ASP A 32 7.49 -5.73 0.16
CA ASP A 32 8.65 -6.57 0.44
C ASP A 32 8.63 -7.05 1.89
N MET A 33 8.60 -8.37 2.08
CA MET A 33 8.49 -8.97 3.41
C MET A 33 9.68 -8.60 4.31
N SER A 34 10.89 -8.49 3.78
CA SER A 34 12.08 -8.15 4.56
C SER A 34 11.99 -6.73 5.13
N VAL A 35 11.46 -5.79 4.34
CA VAL A 35 11.29 -4.40 4.74
C VAL A 35 10.22 -4.27 5.83
N VAL A 36 9.06 -4.91 5.64
CA VAL A 36 7.98 -4.88 6.63
C VAL A 36 8.43 -5.53 7.93
N ASN A 37 9.13 -6.68 7.86
CA ASN A 37 9.65 -7.36 9.03
C ASN A 37 10.65 -6.50 9.80
N ALA A 38 11.56 -5.81 9.10
CA ALA A 38 12.54 -4.93 9.75
C ALA A 38 11.86 -3.79 10.54
N ASP A 39 10.79 -3.18 10.01
CA ASP A 39 10.01 -2.17 10.75
C ASP A 39 9.29 -2.78 11.97
N PHE A 40 8.76 -4.00 11.83
CA PHE A 40 8.07 -4.69 12.94
C PHE A 40 9.04 -5.15 14.03
N GLU A 41 10.26 -5.55 13.71
CA GLU A 41 11.29 -5.98 14.67
C GLU A 41 11.66 -4.89 15.69
N LEU A 42 11.44 -3.62 15.34
CA LEU A 42 11.67 -2.47 16.21
C LEU A 42 10.53 -2.25 17.24
N LEU A 43 9.41 -2.95 17.09
CA LEU A 43 8.25 -2.81 17.97
C LEU A 43 8.31 -3.75 19.18
N PRO A 44 7.65 -3.37 20.30
CA PRO A 44 7.45 -4.28 21.43
C PRO A 44 6.80 -5.61 21.02
N ASP A 45 7.16 -6.69 21.69
CA ASP A 45 6.71 -8.06 21.39
C ASP A 45 5.17 -8.19 21.48
N GLU A 46 4.55 -7.53 22.44
CA GLU A 46 3.10 -7.51 22.61
C GLU A 46 2.35 -6.87 21.43
N ILE A 47 2.94 -5.85 20.79
CA ILE A 47 2.36 -5.18 19.61
C ILE A 47 2.48 -6.08 18.38
N ARG A 48 3.62 -6.77 18.21
CA ARG A 48 3.83 -7.72 17.11
C ARG A 48 2.86 -8.91 17.15
N LYS A 49 2.35 -9.26 18.34
CA LYS A 49 1.40 -10.36 18.55
C LYS A 49 -0.06 -9.97 18.33
N ASN A 50 -0.40 -8.69 18.45
CA ASN A 50 -1.76 -8.20 18.25
C ASN A 50 -1.73 -6.79 17.63
N TYR A 51 -2.00 -6.72 16.33
CA TYR A 51 -2.03 -5.48 15.60
C TYR A 51 -3.15 -5.46 14.56
N THR A 52 -3.50 -4.23 14.15
CA THR A 52 -4.50 -3.98 13.13
C THR A 52 -3.83 -3.56 11.83
N ILE A 53 -4.29 -4.14 10.73
CA ILE A 53 -4.10 -3.59 9.39
C ILE A 53 -5.45 -3.10 8.88
N GLN A 54 -5.45 -2.00 8.14
CA GLN A 54 -6.67 -1.45 7.56
C GLN A 54 -6.56 -1.40 6.04
N LYS A 55 -7.55 -1.97 5.35
CA LYS A 55 -7.74 -1.79 3.90
C LYS A 55 -8.82 -0.73 3.66
N GLU A 56 -8.49 0.28 2.86
CA GLU A 56 -9.39 1.36 2.44
C GLU A 56 -9.44 1.39 0.91
N ILE A 57 -10.64 1.42 0.31
CA ILE A 57 -10.79 1.61 -1.14
C ILE A 57 -10.70 3.10 -1.46
N LEU A 58 -9.73 3.48 -2.28
CA LEU A 58 -9.47 4.87 -2.66
C LEU A 58 -10.18 5.26 -3.95
N TRP A 59 -10.34 4.30 -4.85
CA TRP A 59 -10.95 4.49 -6.15
C TRP A 59 -11.44 3.16 -6.71
N GLU A 60 -12.53 3.19 -7.46
CA GLU A 60 -13.05 2.00 -8.13
C GLU A 60 -13.73 2.31 -9.46
N SER A 61 -13.74 1.31 -10.35
CA SER A 61 -14.43 1.38 -11.62
C SER A 61 -14.85 -0.01 -12.11
N ALA A 62 -16.05 -0.09 -12.67
CA ALA A 62 -16.56 -1.32 -13.28
C ALA A 62 -16.03 -1.54 -14.70
N THR A 63 -15.60 -0.49 -15.39
CA THR A 63 -15.35 -0.50 -16.84
C THR A 63 -13.95 -0.05 -17.25
N CYS A 64 -13.10 0.40 -16.32
CA CYS A 64 -11.76 0.85 -16.68
C CYS A 64 -10.90 -0.29 -17.25
N SER A 65 -9.98 0.08 -18.13
CA SER A 65 -8.92 -0.77 -18.63
C SER A 65 -7.86 -1.06 -17.55
N GLU A 66 -7.03 -2.09 -17.78
CA GLU A 66 -5.86 -2.34 -16.91
C GLU A 66 -4.86 -1.18 -16.92
N ALA A 67 -4.74 -0.48 -18.04
CA ALA A 67 -3.85 0.68 -18.18
C ALA A 67 -4.33 1.84 -17.30
N GLU A 68 -5.63 2.17 -17.33
CA GLU A 68 -6.21 3.21 -16.48
C GLU A 68 -6.12 2.83 -14.99
N LEU A 69 -6.37 1.56 -14.65
CA LEU A 69 -6.20 1.07 -13.28
C LEU A 69 -4.75 1.27 -12.79
N SER A 70 -3.77 0.93 -13.64
CA SER A 70 -2.34 1.10 -13.32
C SER A 70 -1.96 2.58 -13.21
N ALA A 71 -2.50 3.44 -14.08
CA ALA A 71 -2.28 4.88 -14.01
C ALA A 71 -2.85 5.46 -12.72
N LYS A 72 -4.04 5.02 -12.30
CA LYS A 72 -4.64 5.43 -11.02
C LYS A 72 -3.84 4.94 -9.82
N GLU A 73 -3.35 3.71 -9.84
CA GLU A 73 -2.44 3.21 -8.79
C GLU A 73 -1.22 4.13 -8.63
N VAL A 74 -0.55 4.49 -9.74
CA VAL A 74 0.62 5.40 -9.73
C VAL A 74 0.26 6.81 -9.23
N GLU A 75 -0.89 7.34 -9.66
CA GLU A 75 -1.42 8.63 -9.19
C GLU A 75 -1.56 8.62 -7.65
N PHE A 76 -2.16 7.56 -7.10
CA PHE A 76 -2.34 7.43 -5.66
C PHE A 76 -1.06 7.14 -4.89
N ILE A 77 -0.12 6.34 -5.45
CA ILE A 77 1.21 6.13 -4.85
C ILE A 77 1.91 7.48 -4.64
N ARG A 78 1.90 8.35 -5.66
CA ARG A 78 2.50 9.68 -5.56
C ARG A 78 1.73 10.60 -4.61
N LYS A 79 0.40 10.63 -4.71
CA LYS A 79 -0.47 11.47 -3.88
C LYS A 79 -0.29 11.20 -2.38
N PHE A 80 -0.11 9.95 -2.00
CA PHE A 80 0.10 9.54 -0.62
C PHE A 80 1.57 9.30 -0.26
N GLU A 81 2.49 9.56 -1.20
CA GLU A 81 3.92 9.28 -1.07
C GLU A 81 4.23 7.87 -0.55
N SER A 82 3.41 6.88 -0.89
CA SER A 82 3.62 5.52 -0.37
C SER A 82 4.91 4.87 -0.90
N ASN A 83 5.56 5.52 -1.88
CA ASN A 83 6.89 5.16 -2.38
C ASN A 83 8.06 5.77 -1.59
N ASN A 84 7.80 6.77 -0.75
CA ASN A 84 8.77 7.30 0.20
C ASN A 84 9.00 6.26 1.32
N PRO A 85 10.22 5.73 1.54
CA PRO A 85 10.48 4.70 2.55
C PRO A 85 10.10 5.08 4.00
N GLU A 86 10.02 6.37 4.29
CA GLU A 86 9.58 6.90 5.59
C GLU A 86 8.05 6.84 5.75
N ILE A 87 7.30 6.87 4.64
CA ILE A 87 5.83 6.92 4.64
C ILE A 87 5.21 5.58 4.25
N GLY A 88 5.85 4.81 3.37
CA GLY A 88 5.24 3.59 2.83
C GLY A 88 6.18 2.56 2.24
N TYR A 89 5.55 1.50 1.76
CA TYR A 89 6.19 0.26 1.30
C TYR A 89 6.22 0.10 -0.22
N ASN A 90 5.60 0.99 -0.99
CA ASN A 90 5.82 0.96 -2.44
C ASN A 90 7.30 1.29 -2.74
N ARG A 91 7.86 0.65 -3.75
CA ARG A 91 9.23 0.96 -4.24
C ARG A 91 9.22 1.44 -5.69
N TRP A 92 8.05 1.40 -6.32
CA TRP A 92 7.80 1.92 -7.64
C TRP A 92 6.51 2.78 -7.63
N PRO A 93 6.48 3.91 -8.35
CA PRO A 93 7.64 4.57 -8.97
C PRO A 93 8.70 4.96 -7.93
N LYS A 94 9.97 5.08 -8.35
CA LYS A 94 11.04 5.51 -7.44
C LYS A 94 10.67 6.85 -6.82
N PHE A 95 10.88 6.97 -5.51
CA PHE A 95 10.69 8.22 -4.80
C PHE A 95 11.81 9.19 -5.17
N ASN A 96 11.43 10.43 -5.49
CA ASN A 96 12.36 11.52 -5.74
C ASN A 96 12.17 12.52 -4.60
N ALA A 97 13.18 12.66 -3.73
CA ALA A 97 13.11 13.57 -2.60
C ALA A 97 13.12 15.05 -3.00
N ASP A 98 13.47 15.35 -4.26
CA ASP A 98 13.58 16.71 -4.81
C ASP A 98 12.32 17.17 -5.57
N GLN A 99 11.22 16.41 -5.53
CA GLN A 99 9.94 16.77 -6.16
C GLN A 99 9.00 17.53 -5.23
#